data_AF-A0AAF0T9Z6-F1
#
_entry.id   AF-A0AAF0T9Z6-F1
#
_cell.length_a   1.000
_cell.length_b   1.000
_cell.length_c   1.000
_cell.angle_alpha   90.00
_cell.angle_beta   90.00
_cell.angle_gamma   90.00
#
_symmetry.space_group_name_H-M   'P 1'
#
loop_
_entity.id
_entity.type
_entity.pdbx_description
1 polymer ?
#
loop_
_entity_poly.entity_id
_entity_poly.type
_entity_poly.pdbx_seq_one_letter_code
_entity_poly.pdbx_strand_id
1 'polypeptide(L)'
;MDTPRAYVWRLQNFVLGEHILTPCPENPTPVKACAISACGNFAVLGTAGGWIERFNLQSGISRGNYVDALEGESAAHNGEVIGIACDATNTIMISAGYHGDISVYLMLLHRGWFVNLRDRITDMCFSEDGKWLLTSSMDGTLRIWDVNLARQIDAIQVDLSITALSLSPNMDIFATSHVDQNGVYLWVNHAMFSGAKEIVSVKMPPAASEKDGEKSKNRTIFKPLESSDTSVSKFQI
;
A
#
# COMPACT_ATOMS: atom_id res chain seq x y z
N MET A 1 -33.35 -2.04 -1.14
CA MET A 1 -32.05 -1.35 -1.09
C MET A 1 -31.52 -1.30 -2.51
N ASP A 2 -30.90 -0.19 -2.90
CA ASP A 2 -30.37 -0.03 -4.25
C ASP A 2 -29.24 -1.02 -4.52
N THR A 3 -29.23 -1.58 -5.73
CA THR A 3 -28.14 -2.47 -6.18
C THR A 3 -26.84 -1.66 -6.28
N PRO A 4 -25.74 -2.11 -5.66
CA PRO A 4 -24.44 -1.45 -5.73
C PRO A 4 -23.96 -1.45 -7.17
N ARG A 5 -23.55 -0.27 -7.65
CA ARG A 5 -23.09 -0.06 -9.03
C ARG A 5 -21.81 0.74 -9.01
N ALA A 6 -20.87 0.38 -9.87
CA ALA A 6 -19.75 1.23 -10.21
C ALA A 6 -19.95 1.80 -11.62
N TYR A 7 -19.71 3.10 -11.73
CA TYR A 7 -19.96 3.90 -12.91
C TYR A 7 -18.63 4.25 -13.57
N VAL A 8 -18.51 3.98 -14.86
CA VAL A 8 -17.34 4.39 -15.65
C VAL A 8 -17.68 5.71 -16.33
N TRP A 9 -16.79 6.71 -16.28
CA TRP A 9 -17.00 8.01 -16.92
C TRP A 9 -15.98 8.23 -18.03
N ARG A 10 -16.40 8.80 -19.15
CA ARG A 10 -15.49 9.30 -20.20
C ARG A 10 -15.21 10.78 -19.96
N LEU A 11 -13.97 11.08 -19.56
CA LEU A 11 -13.56 12.44 -19.21
C LEU A 11 -13.62 13.44 -20.37
N GLN A 12 -13.38 13.00 -21.62
CA GLN A 12 -13.35 13.92 -22.77
C GLN A 12 -14.65 14.70 -22.96
N ASN A 13 -15.79 14.06 -22.68
CA ASN A 13 -17.13 14.64 -22.89
C ASN A 13 -17.98 14.65 -21.61
N PHE A 14 -17.42 14.23 -20.47
CA PHE A 14 -18.13 14.09 -19.19
C PHE A 14 -19.42 13.26 -19.28
N VAL A 15 -19.40 12.21 -20.11
CA VAL A 15 -20.53 11.29 -20.28
C VAL A 15 -20.29 9.99 -19.54
N LEU A 16 -21.38 9.41 -19.03
CA LEU A 16 -21.36 8.07 -18.49
C LEU A 16 -20.98 7.07 -19.59
N GLY A 17 -20.09 6.15 -19.26
CA GLY A 17 -19.72 5.03 -20.11
C GLY A 17 -20.89 4.07 -20.33
N GLU A 18 -20.81 3.29 -21.41
CA GLU A 18 -21.85 2.34 -21.77
C GLU A 18 -22.04 1.23 -20.74
N HIS A 19 -20.96 0.88 -20.03
CA HIS A 19 -20.95 -0.25 -19.10
C HIS A 19 -21.05 0.20 -17.64
N ILE A 20 -22.03 -0.35 -16.94
CA ILE A 20 -22.23 -0.21 -15.49
C ILE A 20 -21.84 -1.53 -14.84
N LEU A 21 -20.89 -1.49 -13.91
CA LEU A 21 -20.37 -2.69 -13.27
C LEU A 21 -21.17 -2.97 -11.99
N THR A 22 -21.58 -4.22 -11.80
CA THR A 22 -22.41 -4.63 -10.66
C THR A 22 -21.74 -5.83 -9.97
N PRO A 23 -21.00 -5.61 -8.86
CA PRO A 23 -20.33 -6.68 -8.14
C PRO A 23 -21.29 -7.45 -7.22
N CYS A 24 -21.03 -8.76 -7.07
CA CYS A 24 -21.78 -9.69 -6.21
C CYS A 24 -23.31 -9.66 -6.42
N PRO A 25 -23.85 -10.36 -7.43
CA PRO A 25 -25.29 -10.34 -7.73
C PRO A 25 -26.16 -11.02 -6.67
N GLU A 26 -25.62 -11.96 -5.90
CA GLU A 26 -26.38 -12.77 -4.93
C GLU A 26 -26.61 -12.04 -3.59
N ASN A 27 -25.59 -11.34 -3.08
CA ASN A 27 -25.67 -10.58 -1.84
C ASN A 27 -25.08 -9.16 -2.02
N PRO A 28 -25.82 -8.26 -2.67
CA PRO A 28 -25.33 -6.95 -3.02
C PRO A 28 -25.04 -6.09 -1.78
N THR A 29 -23.79 -5.66 -1.63
CA THR A 29 -23.37 -4.68 -0.63
C THR A 29 -22.65 -3.49 -1.28
N PRO A 30 -22.65 -2.29 -0.67
CA PRO A 30 -22.05 -1.10 -1.27
C PRO A 30 -20.59 -1.32 -1.70
N VAL A 31 -20.22 -0.78 -2.87
CA VAL A 31 -18.82 -0.74 -3.32
C VAL A 31 -18.07 0.27 -2.45
N LYS A 32 -16.98 -0.16 -1.83
CA LYS A 32 -16.16 0.65 -0.91
C LYS A 32 -14.76 0.93 -1.46
N ALA A 33 -14.22 0.06 -2.30
CA ALA A 33 -12.90 0.21 -2.88
C ALA A 33 -12.93 -0.10 -4.39
N CYS A 34 -12.06 0.55 -5.15
CA CYS A 34 -11.86 0.25 -6.56
C CYS A 34 -10.42 0.51 -6.98
N ALA A 35 -9.94 -0.28 -7.95
CA ALA A 35 -8.66 -0.07 -8.61
C ALA A 35 -8.79 -0.32 -10.11
N ILE A 36 -7.93 0.30 -10.89
CA ILE A 36 -7.78 0.03 -12.32
C ILE A 36 -6.41 -0.60 -12.53
N SER A 37 -6.36 -1.66 -13.33
CA SER A 37 -5.11 -2.29 -13.75
C SER A 37 -4.20 -1.29 -14.47
N ALA A 38 -2.89 -1.36 -14.32
CA ALA A 38 -1.94 -0.47 -15.02
C ALA A 38 -2.12 -0.45 -16.55
N CYS A 39 -2.57 -1.57 -17.16
CA CYS A 39 -2.88 -1.61 -18.60
C CYS A 39 -4.23 -0.95 -18.99
N GLY A 40 -5.03 -0.49 -18.03
CA GLY A 40 -6.32 0.16 -18.25
C GLY A 40 -7.47 -0.76 -18.69
N ASN A 41 -7.24 -2.07 -18.83
CA ASN A 41 -8.24 -3.01 -19.37
C ASN A 41 -9.18 -3.58 -18.32
N PHE A 42 -8.77 -3.59 -17.05
CA PHE A 42 -9.54 -4.20 -15.97
C PHE A 42 -9.78 -3.21 -14.84
N ALA A 43 -10.99 -3.26 -14.31
CA ALA A 43 -11.33 -2.66 -13.02
C ALA A 43 -11.52 -3.77 -12.00
N VAL A 44 -11.12 -3.50 -10.76
CA VAL A 44 -11.32 -4.38 -9.62
C VAL A 44 -12.13 -3.61 -8.60
N LEU A 45 -13.20 -4.23 -8.09
CA LEU A 45 -14.12 -3.61 -7.15
C LEU A 45 -14.16 -4.43 -5.86
N GLY A 46 -14.15 -3.73 -4.72
CA GLY A 46 -14.28 -4.29 -3.38
C GLY A 46 -15.54 -3.76 -2.70
N THR A 47 -16.28 -4.65 -2.03
CA THR A 47 -17.56 -4.30 -1.39
C THR A 47 -17.46 -4.28 0.14
N ALA A 48 -18.49 -3.74 0.79
CA ALA A 48 -18.61 -3.76 2.25
C ALA A 48 -18.76 -5.19 2.82
N GLY A 49 -19.23 -6.15 2.02
CA GLY A 49 -19.34 -7.55 2.39
C GLY A 49 -18.07 -8.38 2.12
N GLY A 50 -16.92 -7.75 1.85
CA GLY A 50 -15.67 -8.47 1.62
C GLY A 50 -15.52 -9.09 0.24
N TRP A 51 -16.50 -8.91 -0.64
CA TRP A 51 -16.43 -9.41 -2.00
C TRP A 51 -15.49 -8.59 -2.86
N ILE A 52 -14.60 -9.25 -3.60
CA ILE A 52 -13.71 -8.63 -4.59
C ILE A 52 -13.95 -9.26 -5.95
N GLU A 53 -14.15 -8.42 -6.97
CA GLU A 53 -14.47 -8.87 -8.32
C GLU A 53 -13.79 -8.03 -9.39
N ARG A 54 -13.34 -8.70 -10.45
CA ARG A 54 -12.68 -8.06 -11.60
C ARG A 54 -13.61 -7.98 -12.79
N PHE A 55 -13.63 -6.84 -13.45
CA PHE A 55 -14.40 -6.58 -14.66
C PHE A 55 -13.47 -6.16 -15.80
N ASN A 56 -13.80 -6.60 -17.01
CA ASN A 56 -13.19 -6.04 -18.21
C ASN A 56 -13.88 -4.71 -18.55
N LEU A 57 -13.12 -3.62 -18.62
CA LEU A 57 -13.65 -2.27 -18.83
C LEU A 57 -14.14 -2.02 -20.26
N GLN A 58 -13.62 -2.77 -21.24
CA GLN A 58 -14.07 -2.66 -22.63
C GLN A 58 -15.45 -3.29 -22.83
N SER A 59 -15.77 -4.39 -22.14
CA SER A 59 -17.03 -5.11 -22.32
C SER A 59 -18.02 -5.01 -21.16
N GLY A 60 -17.58 -4.53 -19.99
CA GLY A 60 -18.37 -4.51 -18.74
C GLY A 60 -18.58 -5.89 -18.10
N ILE A 61 -17.96 -6.93 -18.63
CA ILE A 61 -18.22 -8.33 -18.21
C ILE A 61 -17.33 -8.69 -17.02
N SER A 62 -17.92 -9.36 -16.02
CA SER A 62 -17.17 -9.97 -14.91
C SER A 62 -16.21 -11.05 -15.41
N ARG A 63 -14.98 -11.00 -14.91
CA ARG A 63 -13.88 -11.93 -15.25
C ARG A 63 -13.44 -12.74 -14.04
N GLY A 64 -14.30 -12.88 -13.04
CA GLY A 64 -14.07 -13.69 -11.85
C GLY A 64 -13.92 -12.86 -10.56
N ASN A 65 -14.23 -13.52 -9.46
CA ASN A 65 -14.08 -13.03 -8.10
C ASN A 65 -12.80 -13.57 -7.45
N TYR A 66 -12.40 -12.95 -6.35
CA TYR A 66 -11.31 -13.41 -5.50
C TYR A 66 -11.90 -13.88 -4.17
N VAL A 67 -11.38 -14.99 -3.66
CA VAL A 67 -11.83 -15.63 -2.42
C VAL A 67 -10.61 -15.94 -1.57
N ASP A 68 -10.79 -15.97 -0.26
CA ASP A 68 -9.75 -16.50 0.62
C ASP A 68 -9.65 -18.03 0.44
N ALA A 69 -8.45 -18.49 0.07
CA ALA A 69 -8.18 -19.89 -0.20
C ALA A 69 -8.06 -20.74 1.07
N LEU A 70 -7.86 -20.11 2.24
CA LEU A 70 -7.52 -20.83 3.48
C LEU A 70 -8.72 -21.17 4.36
N GLU A 71 -9.84 -20.44 4.24
CA GLU A 71 -11.00 -20.65 5.12
C GLU A 71 -12.24 -21.24 4.43
N GLY A 72 -12.19 -21.48 3.11
CA GLY A 72 -13.39 -21.92 2.38
C GLY A 72 -14.52 -20.89 2.42
N GLU A 73 -14.19 -19.64 2.74
CA GLU A 73 -15.12 -18.52 2.76
C GLU A 73 -15.58 -18.16 1.35
N SER A 74 -16.81 -17.65 1.26
CA SER A 74 -17.39 -17.18 0.00
C SER A 74 -16.87 -15.80 -0.43
N ALA A 75 -16.05 -15.13 0.37
CA ALA A 75 -15.58 -13.76 0.16
C ALA A 75 -14.05 -13.66 0.28
N ALA A 76 -13.49 -12.52 -0.14
CA ALA A 76 -12.05 -12.28 -0.07
C ALA A 76 -11.58 -11.83 1.33
N HIS A 77 -12.47 -11.18 2.08
CA HIS A 77 -12.23 -10.67 3.42
C HIS A 77 -13.47 -10.88 4.29
N ASN A 78 -13.27 -11.10 5.60
CA ASN A 78 -14.35 -11.13 6.57
C ASN A 78 -14.72 -9.70 7.04
N GLY A 79 -15.28 -8.90 6.13
CA GLY A 79 -15.67 -7.51 6.41
C GLY A 79 -15.40 -6.56 5.24
N GLU A 80 -15.49 -5.25 5.49
CA GLU A 80 -15.38 -4.26 4.41
C GLU A 80 -14.01 -4.29 3.73
N VAL A 81 -13.99 -4.28 2.40
CA VAL A 81 -12.77 -4.04 1.63
C VAL A 81 -12.49 -2.54 1.64
N ILE A 82 -11.44 -2.13 2.34
CA ILE A 82 -11.09 -0.72 2.55
C ILE A 82 -10.20 -0.16 1.44
N GLY A 83 -9.45 -1.01 0.75
CA GLY A 83 -8.52 -0.59 -0.29
C GLY A 83 -8.15 -1.73 -1.22
N ILE A 84 -7.93 -1.40 -2.48
CA ILE A 84 -7.44 -2.32 -3.51
C ILE A 84 -6.36 -1.58 -4.30
N ALA A 85 -5.26 -2.26 -4.61
CA ALA A 85 -4.21 -1.76 -5.48
C ALA A 85 -3.76 -2.85 -6.46
N CYS A 86 -3.33 -2.44 -7.64
CA CYS A 86 -2.71 -3.33 -8.63
C CYS A 86 -1.25 -2.89 -8.83
N ASP A 87 -0.38 -3.84 -9.07
CA ASP A 87 1.01 -3.55 -9.41
C ASP A 87 1.14 -3.05 -10.87
N ALA A 88 2.26 -2.41 -11.18
CA ALA A 88 2.53 -1.87 -12.51
C ALA A 88 2.59 -2.96 -13.61
N THR A 89 2.93 -4.21 -13.25
CA THR A 89 3.05 -5.31 -14.22
C THR A 89 1.73 -6.05 -14.47
N ASN A 90 0.64 -5.69 -13.77
CA ASN A 90 -0.66 -6.37 -13.81
C ASN A 90 -0.60 -7.86 -13.41
N THR A 91 0.38 -8.24 -12.61
CA THR A 91 0.54 -9.60 -12.13
C THR A 91 -0.04 -9.78 -10.74
N ILE A 92 0.00 -8.74 -9.90
CA ILE A 92 -0.36 -8.78 -8.49
C ILE A 92 -1.44 -7.75 -8.19
N MET A 93 -2.39 -8.17 -7.37
CA MET A 93 -3.40 -7.31 -6.76
C MET A 93 -3.31 -7.45 -5.26
N ILE A 94 -3.40 -6.34 -4.55
CA ILE A 94 -3.47 -6.33 -3.09
C ILE A 94 -4.79 -5.73 -2.67
N SER A 95 -5.33 -6.27 -1.60
CA SER A 95 -6.54 -5.77 -0.97
C SER A 95 -6.38 -5.75 0.54
N ALA A 96 -6.95 -4.75 1.18
CA ALA A 96 -7.05 -4.71 2.64
C ALA A 96 -8.50 -4.83 3.09
N GLY A 97 -8.70 -5.61 4.14
CA GLY A 97 -9.92 -5.73 4.91
C GLY A 97 -9.94 -4.80 6.12
N TYR A 98 -11.15 -4.51 6.60
CA TYR A 98 -11.39 -3.64 7.75
C TYR A 98 -10.64 -4.06 9.04
N HIS A 99 -10.45 -5.36 9.24
CA HIS A 99 -9.82 -5.93 10.44
C HIS A 99 -8.28 -6.01 10.37
N GLY A 100 -7.66 -5.45 9.33
CA GLY A 100 -6.19 -5.46 9.18
C GLY A 100 -5.64 -6.63 8.39
N ASP A 101 -6.51 -7.38 7.72
CA ASP A 101 -6.11 -8.46 6.81
C ASP A 101 -5.68 -7.87 5.48
N ILE A 102 -4.52 -8.28 4.99
CA ILE A 102 -4.03 -7.98 3.64
C ILE A 102 -4.01 -9.26 2.85
N SER A 103 -4.75 -9.27 1.74
CA SER A 103 -4.74 -10.38 0.81
C SER A 103 -4.04 -9.97 -0.48
N VAL A 104 -3.01 -10.73 -0.85
CA VAL A 104 -2.20 -10.55 -2.05
C VAL A 104 -2.56 -11.63 -3.04
N TYR A 105 -3.10 -11.27 -4.20
CA TYR A 105 -3.54 -12.17 -5.24
C TYR A 105 -2.67 -12.05 -6.48
N LEU A 106 -2.39 -13.18 -7.12
CA LEU A 106 -2.00 -13.16 -8.52
C LEU A 106 -3.25 -12.82 -9.36
N MET A 107 -3.19 -11.68 -10.03
CA MET A 107 -4.33 -11.02 -10.68
C MET A 107 -5.05 -11.95 -11.66
N LEU A 108 -4.32 -12.75 -12.43
CA LEU A 108 -4.91 -13.64 -13.45
C LEU A 108 -5.35 -15.01 -12.93
N LEU A 109 -4.74 -15.51 -11.84
CA LEU A 109 -5.01 -16.87 -11.36
C LEU A 109 -5.99 -16.93 -10.19
N HIS A 110 -6.46 -15.78 -9.67
CA HIS A 110 -7.41 -15.72 -8.54
C HIS A 110 -6.92 -16.49 -7.31
N ARG A 111 -5.60 -16.61 -7.14
CA ARG A 111 -4.94 -17.32 -6.06
C ARG A 111 -3.95 -16.38 -5.40
N GLY A 112 -3.86 -16.46 -4.09
CA GLY A 112 -3.09 -15.53 -3.29
C GLY A 112 -2.66 -16.12 -1.97
N TRP A 113 -1.92 -15.33 -1.21
CA TRP A 113 -1.65 -15.54 0.20
C TRP A 113 -2.04 -14.27 0.96
N PHE A 114 -2.28 -14.39 2.25
CA PHE A 114 -2.65 -13.25 3.09
C PHE A 114 -1.64 -13.03 4.22
N VAL A 115 -1.68 -11.81 4.76
CA VAL A 115 -0.95 -11.36 5.92
C VAL A 115 -1.94 -10.67 6.85
N ASN A 116 -2.07 -11.17 8.07
CA ASN A 116 -2.90 -10.55 9.10
C ASN A 116 -2.04 -9.60 9.95
N LEU A 117 -2.37 -8.31 9.94
CA LEU A 117 -1.66 -7.26 10.70
C LEU A 117 -2.24 -7.00 12.09
N ARG A 118 -3.34 -7.67 12.45
CA ARG A 118 -4.06 -7.57 13.74
C ARG A 118 -4.56 -6.17 14.13
N ASP A 119 -4.39 -5.16 13.27
CA ASP A 119 -4.93 -3.82 13.47
C ASP A 119 -5.27 -3.16 12.13
N ARG A 120 -6.11 -2.13 12.20
CA ARG A 120 -6.67 -1.42 11.06
C ARG A 120 -5.57 -0.73 10.26
N ILE A 121 -5.50 -1.11 8.99
CA ILE A 121 -4.63 -0.48 8.00
C ILE A 121 -5.18 0.88 7.63
N THR A 122 -4.29 1.87 7.62
CA THR A 122 -4.62 3.25 7.28
C THR A 122 -4.28 3.57 5.84
N ASP A 123 -3.17 3.05 5.34
CA ASP A 123 -2.71 3.27 3.97
C ASP A 123 -1.71 2.19 3.52
N MET A 124 -1.56 2.02 2.20
CA MET A 124 -0.65 1.07 1.57
C MET A 124 -0.07 1.61 0.27
N CYS A 125 1.19 1.29 -0.03
CA CYS A 125 1.86 1.74 -1.24
C CYS A 125 2.83 0.69 -1.77
N PHE A 126 2.83 0.50 -3.09
CA PHE A 126 3.80 -0.35 -3.77
C PHE A 126 5.09 0.40 -4.09
N SER A 127 6.20 -0.34 -4.14
CA SER A 127 7.36 0.11 -4.87
C SER A 127 7.09 0.04 -6.38
N GLU A 128 7.66 0.98 -7.13
CA GLU A 128 7.56 1.03 -8.60
C GLU A 128 8.06 -0.25 -9.29
N ASP A 129 9.01 -0.96 -8.66
CA ASP A 129 9.53 -2.25 -9.16
C ASP A 129 8.68 -3.46 -8.72
N GLY A 130 7.60 -3.25 -7.97
CA GLY A 130 6.67 -4.26 -7.50
C GLY A 130 7.22 -5.23 -6.47
N LYS A 131 8.47 -5.05 -6.00
CA LYS A 131 9.10 -5.97 -5.05
C LYS A 131 8.63 -5.76 -3.63
N TRP A 132 8.31 -4.51 -3.27
CA TRP A 132 7.97 -4.13 -1.91
C TRP A 132 6.56 -3.58 -1.81
N LEU A 133 5.94 -3.89 -0.67
CA LEU A 133 4.71 -3.26 -0.22
C LEU A 133 4.99 -2.59 1.13
N LEU A 134 4.66 -1.31 1.22
CA LEU A 134 4.63 -0.58 2.47
C LEU A 134 3.19 -0.53 2.98
N THR A 135 3.01 -0.82 4.26
CA THR A 135 1.69 -0.82 4.91
C THR A 135 1.78 -0.02 6.20
N SER A 136 0.84 0.89 6.41
CA SER A 136 0.71 1.66 7.65
C SER A 136 -0.55 1.28 8.41
N SER A 137 -0.48 1.32 9.72
CA SER A 137 -1.55 0.89 10.62
C SER A 137 -1.81 1.91 11.73
N MET A 138 -3.03 1.85 12.28
CA MET A 138 -3.47 2.68 13.39
C MET A 138 -2.66 2.46 14.68
N ASP A 139 -2.05 1.28 14.87
CA ASP A 139 -1.09 1.02 15.96
C ASP A 139 0.22 1.82 15.85
N GLY A 140 0.40 2.61 14.79
CA GLY A 140 1.65 3.33 14.54
C GLY A 140 2.76 2.44 14.00
N THR A 141 2.44 1.24 13.48
CA THR A 141 3.41 0.44 12.74
C THR A 141 3.40 0.80 11.26
N LEU A 142 4.59 1.02 10.70
CA LEU A 142 4.87 1.01 9.28
C LEU A 142 5.66 -0.25 8.97
N ARG A 143 5.10 -1.16 8.17
CA ARG A 143 5.71 -2.44 7.84
C ARG A 143 6.09 -2.48 6.38
N ILE A 144 7.20 -3.15 6.10
CA ILE A 144 7.75 -3.33 4.76
C ILE A 144 7.75 -4.82 4.44
N TRP A 145 7.13 -5.19 3.33
CA TRP A 145 6.93 -6.56 2.91
C TRP A 145 7.70 -6.85 1.63
N ASP A 146 8.31 -8.03 1.56
CA ASP A 146 8.74 -8.63 0.31
C ASP A 146 7.52 -9.30 -0.34
N VAL A 147 7.11 -8.79 -1.49
CA VAL A 147 5.95 -9.32 -2.20
C VAL A 147 6.27 -10.70 -2.77
N ASN A 148 7.48 -10.94 -3.30
CA ASN A 148 7.82 -12.23 -3.91
C ASN A 148 8.01 -13.33 -2.87
N LEU A 149 8.60 -12.99 -1.72
CA LEU A 149 8.85 -13.92 -0.62
C LEU A 149 7.69 -14.01 0.37
N ALA A 150 6.61 -13.24 0.18
CA ALA A 150 5.43 -13.24 1.04
C ALA A 150 5.76 -13.05 2.54
N ARG A 151 6.72 -12.18 2.87
CA ARG A 151 7.20 -12.01 4.26
C ARG A 151 7.51 -10.57 4.60
N GLN A 152 7.39 -10.23 5.88
CA GLN A 152 7.85 -8.95 6.40
C GLN A 152 9.39 -8.90 6.33
N ILE A 153 9.94 -7.83 5.75
CA ILE A 153 11.38 -7.55 5.73
C ILE A 153 11.75 -6.64 6.89
N ASP A 154 10.93 -5.62 7.16
CA ASP A 154 11.26 -4.57 8.12
C ASP A 154 9.98 -3.96 8.72
N ALA A 155 10.13 -3.28 9.85
CA ALA A 155 9.07 -2.48 10.45
C ALA A 155 9.61 -1.33 11.29
N ILE A 156 8.92 -0.20 11.21
CA ILE A 156 9.17 1.01 11.97
C ILE A 156 7.96 1.23 12.88
N GLN A 157 8.19 1.32 14.19
CA GLN A 157 7.17 1.73 15.14
C GLN A 157 7.32 3.23 15.39
N VAL A 158 6.22 3.96 15.25
CA VAL A 158 6.14 5.38 15.56
C VAL A 158 5.17 5.60 16.72
N ASP A 159 5.37 6.70 17.44
CA ASP A 159 4.56 7.02 18.64
C ASP A 159 3.13 7.48 18.30
N LEU A 160 2.87 7.86 17.05
CA LEU A 160 1.59 8.40 16.59
C LEU A 160 1.10 7.65 15.35
N SER A 161 -0.19 7.31 15.34
CA SER A 161 -0.85 6.61 14.23
C SER A 161 -0.62 7.34 12.90
N ILE A 162 -0.25 6.58 11.87
CA ILE A 162 -0.02 7.10 10.53
C ILE A 162 -1.38 7.23 9.84
N THR A 163 -1.62 8.34 9.14
CA THR A 163 -2.90 8.59 8.44
C THR A 163 -2.80 8.42 6.93
N ALA A 164 -1.63 8.68 6.35
CA ALA A 164 -1.36 8.48 4.92
C ALA A 164 0.13 8.28 4.69
N LEU A 165 0.47 7.54 3.63
CA LEU A 165 1.81 7.15 3.24
C LEU A 165 2.01 7.33 1.73
N SER A 166 3.16 7.88 1.32
CA SER A 166 3.52 7.99 -0.09
C SER A 166 4.99 7.67 -0.30
N LEU A 167 5.29 6.76 -1.22
CA LEU A 167 6.66 6.40 -1.61
C LEU A 167 7.09 7.18 -2.86
N SER A 168 8.35 7.59 -2.95
CA SER A 168 8.90 8.17 -4.16
C SER A 168 9.06 7.10 -5.26
N PRO A 169 8.89 7.45 -6.55
CA PRO A 169 9.10 6.49 -7.65
C PRO A 169 10.52 5.89 -7.65
N ASN A 170 11.50 6.65 -7.19
CA ASN A 170 12.91 6.23 -7.10
C ASN A 170 13.22 5.41 -5.83
N MET A 171 12.26 5.25 -4.92
CA MET A 171 12.36 4.50 -3.65
C MET A 171 13.41 5.03 -2.66
N ASP A 172 13.90 6.24 -2.87
CA ASP A 172 14.89 6.91 -2.04
C ASP A 172 14.26 7.68 -0.87
N ILE A 173 12.99 8.06 -0.99
CA ILE A 173 12.27 8.86 0.01
C ILE A 173 10.84 8.34 0.15
N PHE A 174 10.31 8.35 1.38
CA PHE A 174 8.87 8.24 1.59
C PHE A 174 8.38 9.32 2.56
N ALA A 175 7.08 9.60 2.48
CA ALA A 175 6.40 10.59 3.30
C ALA A 175 5.33 9.93 4.17
N THR A 176 5.21 10.36 5.42
CA THR A 176 4.13 9.97 6.33
C THR A 176 3.44 11.18 6.94
N SER A 177 2.12 11.09 7.08
CA SER A 177 1.32 12.01 7.90
C SER A 177 0.80 11.26 9.12
N HIS A 178 0.59 11.97 10.23
CA HIS A 178 0.21 11.35 11.50
C HIS A 178 -0.97 12.07 12.15
N VAL A 179 -1.69 11.35 13.00
CA VAL A 179 -2.78 11.90 13.81
C VAL A 179 -2.24 13.02 14.71
N ASP A 180 -2.99 14.10 14.82
CA ASP A 180 -2.71 15.27 15.65
C ASP A 180 -1.36 15.98 15.35
N GLN A 181 -0.83 15.82 14.14
CA GLN A 181 0.36 16.52 13.67
C GLN A 181 0.02 17.45 12.50
N ASN A 182 0.50 18.69 12.57
CA ASN A 182 0.31 19.68 11.50
C ASN A 182 1.30 19.50 10.33
N GLY A 183 2.36 18.71 10.54
CA GLY A 183 3.45 18.52 9.60
C GLY A 183 3.43 17.15 8.95
N VAL A 184 4.19 17.02 7.86
CA VAL A 184 4.47 15.76 7.17
C VAL A 184 5.93 15.39 7.46
N TYR A 185 6.19 14.09 7.64
CA TYR A 185 7.51 13.56 7.92
C TYR A 185 8.08 12.94 6.65
N LEU A 186 9.32 13.29 6.32
CA LEU A 186 10.04 12.75 5.17
C LEU A 186 11.16 11.84 5.68
N TRP A 187 11.23 10.66 5.08
CA TRP A 187 12.14 9.61 5.47
C TRP A 187 13.07 9.33 4.31
N VAL A 188 14.38 9.40 4.54
CA VAL A 188 15.36 9.10 3.51
C VAL A 188 15.83 7.66 3.66
N ASN A 189 15.65 6.89 2.59
CA ASN A 189 16.03 5.49 2.50
C ASN A 189 17.52 5.36 2.15
N HIS A 190 18.41 5.75 3.06
CA HIS A 190 19.86 5.67 2.87
C HIS A 190 20.44 4.26 3.04
N ALA A 191 19.64 3.30 3.52
CA ALA A 191 20.06 1.93 3.73
C ALA A 191 19.26 1.02 2.80
N MET A 192 19.89 0.56 1.71
CA MET A 192 19.36 -0.56 0.95
C MET A 192 19.45 -1.83 1.82
N PHE A 193 18.39 -2.02 2.60
CA PHE A 193 18.00 -3.14 3.46
C PHE A 193 19.05 -4.27 3.62
N SER A 194 19.95 -4.14 4.59
CA SER A 194 20.60 -5.32 5.16
C SER A 194 19.52 -6.11 5.91
N GLY A 195 19.39 -7.41 5.65
CA GLY A 195 18.21 -8.23 5.99
C GLY A 195 17.62 -8.09 7.40
N ALA A 196 16.36 -8.54 7.51
CA ALA A 196 15.50 -8.57 8.70
C ALA A 196 16.09 -7.88 9.95
N LYS A 197 15.84 -6.58 10.06
CA LYS A 197 16.17 -5.83 11.27
C LYS A 197 15.00 -5.92 12.26
N GLU A 198 15.34 -5.86 13.54
CA GLU A 198 14.35 -5.75 14.61
C GLU A 198 13.53 -4.45 14.45
N ILE A 199 12.30 -4.45 14.98
CA ILE A 199 11.42 -3.28 14.93
C ILE A 199 12.10 -2.09 15.61
N VAL A 200 12.35 -1.03 14.85
CA VAL A 200 12.95 0.18 15.39
C VAL A 200 11.85 1.13 15.84
N SER A 201 11.86 1.50 17.13
CA SER A 201 10.98 2.53 17.68
C SER A 201 11.56 3.91 17.42
N VAL A 202 10.77 4.79 16.82
CA VAL A 202 11.17 6.15 16.45
C VAL A 202 10.23 7.16 17.08
N LYS A 203 10.79 8.04 17.92
CA LYS A 203 10.06 9.16 18.50
C LYS A 203 9.98 10.31 17.52
N MET A 204 8.77 10.79 17.27
CA MET A 204 8.52 11.88 16.32
C MET A 204 8.86 13.24 16.92
N PRO A 205 9.61 14.10 16.22
CA PRO A 205 9.72 15.51 16.60
C PRO A 205 8.36 16.20 16.41
N PRO A 206 7.98 17.17 17.27
CA PRO A 206 6.72 17.88 17.09
C PRO A 206 6.73 18.66 15.75
N ALA A 207 5.62 18.60 15.01
CA ALA A 207 5.43 19.45 13.85
C ALA A 207 5.46 20.92 14.30
N ALA A 208 6.44 21.69 13.85
CA ALA A 208 6.60 23.08 14.25
C ALA A 208 5.31 23.87 14.01
N SER A 209 4.67 24.34 15.09
CA SER A 209 3.75 25.47 14.99
C SER A 209 4.61 26.72 14.88
N GLU A 210 4.46 27.51 13.83
CA GLU A 210 5.06 28.84 13.77
C GLU A 210 4.53 29.70 14.94
N LYS A 211 5.25 29.67 16.05
CA LYS A 211 5.28 30.75 17.03
C LYS A 211 6.72 30.97 17.43
N ASP A 212 7.10 32.23 17.20
CA ASP A 212 8.29 32.93 17.64
C ASP A 212 9.58 32.69 16.86
N GLY A 213 9.86 33.69 16.01
CA GLY A 213 11.15 33.91 15.41
C GLY A 213 12.19 34.18 16.49
N GLU A 214 13.03 33.18 16.77
CA GLU A 214 14.35 33.41 17.30
C GLU A 214 15.37 32.63 16.46
N LYS A 215 16.27 33.40 15.82
CA LYS A 215 17.41 32.88 15.08
C LYS A 215 18.32 32.09 16.02
N SER A 216 18.15 30.78 16.09
CA SER A 216 19.19 29.89 16.61
C SER A 216 20.01 29.32 15.46
N LYS A 217 21.24 29.82 15.36
CA LYS A 217 22.30 29.28 14.50
C LYS A 217 22.69 27.89 15.04
N ASN A 218 22.14 26.82 14.47
CA ASN A 218 22.78 25.51 14.49
C ASN A 218 22.87 24.98 13.06
N ARG A 219 23.88 25.49 12.32
CA ARG A 219 24.41 24.80 11.15
C ARG A 219 25.15 23.57 11.66
N THR A 220 24.50 22.41 11.67
CA THR A 220 25.24 21.14 11.69
C THR A 220 25.82 20.96 10.29
N ILE A 221 27.04 21.43 10.11
CA ILE A 221 27.85 21.17 8.91
C ILE A 221 28.23 19.69 8.99
N PHE A 222 27.60 18.85 8.16
CA PHE A 222 28.12 17.50 7.92
C PHE A 222 29.41 17.63 7.11
N LYS A 223 30.55 17.33 7.74
CA LYS A 223 31.81 17.09 7.02
C LYS A 223 31.68 15.77 6.25
N PRO A 224 32.08 15.69 4.97
CA PRO A 224 32.29 14.40 4.32
C PRO A 224 33.43 13.66 5.03
N LEU A 225 33.29 12.35 5.23
CA LEU A 225 34.43 11.52 5.65
C LEU A 225 35.47 11.53 4.53
N GLU A 226 36.68 11.98 4.83
CA GLU A 226 37.86 11.76 3.99
C GLU A 226 38.15 10.26 3.93
N SER A 227 38.31 9.74 2.71
CA SER A 227 38.79 8.39 2.45
C SER A 227 40.28 8.32 2.81
N SER A 228 40.61 7.66 3.91
CA SER A 228 42.00 7.22 4.16
C SER A 228 42.24 5.89 3.47
N ASP A 229 43.12 5.93 2.46
CA ASP A 229 43.80 4.78 1.86
C ASP A 229 44.24 3.75 2.91
N THR A 230 44.12 2.45 2.58
CA THR A 230 45.19 1.48 2.86
C THR A 230 45.04 0.21 2.01
N SER A 231 45.95 0.11 1.04
CA SER A 231 46.71 -1.09 0.63
C SER A 231 45.97 -2.38 0.22
N VAL A 232 45.99 -2.55 -1.10
CA VAL A 232 46.17 -3.79 -1.87
C VAL A 232 46.94 -4.89 -1.13
N SER A 233 46.43 -6.11 -1.13
CA SER A 233 47.26 -7.31 -1.34
C SER A 233 46.47 -8.43 -2.03
N LYS A 234 47.03 -8.86 -3.17
CA LYS A 234 46.66 -10.02 -3.99
C LYS A 234 46.79 -11.30 -3.18
N PHE A 235 46.00 -12.33 -3.50
CA PHE A 235 46.54 -13.68 -3.73
C PHE A 235 45.71 -14.42 -4.80
N GLN A 236 46.40 -14.76 -5.90
CA GLN A 236 46.09 -15.88 -6.79
C GLN A 236 46.47 -17.18 -6.07
N ILE A 237 45.68 -18.25 -6.24
CA ILE A 237 45.95 -19.34 -7.21
C ILE A 237 44.60 -19.76 -7.79
#